data_AF-A0A521R4A6-F1
#
_entry.id   AF-A0A521R4A6-F1
#
_cell.length_a   1.000
_cell.length_b   1.000
_cell.length_c   1.000
_cell.angle_alpha   90.00
_cell.angle_beta   90.00
_cell.angle_gamma   90.00
#
_symmetry.space_group_name_H-M   'P 1'
#
loop_
_entity.id
_entity.type
_entity.pdbx_description
1 polymer ?
#
loop_
_entity_poly.entity_id
_entity_poly.type
_entity_poly.pdbx_seq_one_letter_code
_entity_poly.pdbx_strand_id
1 'polypeptide(L)'
;MNDTLKRLLLWIAIVAALYTIAKVAEVEDLDGPRRPLPPSPAQPPAWSNPTPATPPAGRTPEQPIFDISVRESAVQGDSIGTAFQVAPRTWVTARHVVETCNRSYIRVQGKWQEVQSVKMHDAADVAMIVSPLPDGASRIDLTDRLPVMDQDGFHYGFPQGIPSSLYTRFVGMARIRPGRPGTPIVRGWVWAEQARSPSSTGSLGGISGGPQVDRTGAVQGITVLHSERAGRVTTTPTQRAKELLPTQVPYVTAGGTTITSRDYAQHGAQVRESGAVALVFCSLKGKTRPRS
;
A
#
# COMPACT_ATOMS: atom_id res chain seq x y z
N MET A 1 38.20 48.86 34.85
CA MET A 1 38.01 47.41 34.66
C MET A 1 37.22 47.20 33.37
N ASN A 2 37.85 46.68 32.32
CA ASN A 2 37.31 46.67 30.95
C ASN A 2 36.03 45.83 30.85
N ASP A 3 35.10 46.28 29.99
CA ASP A 3 33.77 45.67 29.82
C ASP A 3 33.85 44.20 29.35
N THR A 4 34.93 43.85 28.64
CA THR A 4 35.28 42.47 28.27
C THR A 4 35.63 41.59 29.47
N LEU A 5 36.32 42.14 30.48
CA LEU A 5 36.66 41.41 31.70
C LEU A 5 35.41 41.13 32.55
N LYS A 6 34.46 42.08 32.58
CA LYS A 6 33.16 41.88 33.26
C LYS A 6 32.35 40.76 32.61
N ARG A 7 32.28 40.73 31.27
CA ARG A 7 31.58 39.67 30.52
C ARG A 7 32.22 38.30 30.71
N LEU A 8 33.56 38.24 30.77
CA LEU A 8 34.28 36.99 31.02
C LEU A 8 33.99 36.46 32.44
N LEU A 9 34.04 37.32 33.46
CA LEU A 9 33.73 36.94 34.84
C LEU A 9 32.28 36.48 35.00
N LEU A 10 31.35 37.12 34.30
CA LEU A 10 29.93 36.75 34.32
C LEU A 10 29.69 35.39 33.64
N TRP A 11 30.40 35.12 32.54
CA TRP A 11 30.38 33.80 31.89
C TRP A 11 30.94 32.70 32.79
N ILE A 12 32.07 32.95 33.47
CA ILE A 12 32.67 31.99 34.41
C ILE A 12 31.70 31.71 35.57
N ALA A 13 31.03 32.73 36.09
CA ALA A 13 30.04 32.56 37.15
C ALA A 13 28.83 31.72 36.71
N ILE A 14 28.32 31.94 35.48
CA ILE A 14 27.22 31.15 34.92
C ILE A 14 27.63 29.68 34.75
N VAL A 15 28.81 29.42 34.18
CA VAL A 15 29.30 28.05 33.97
C VAL A 15 29.54 27.35 35.30
N ALA A 16 30.08 28.04 36.30
CA ALA A 16 30.25 27.51 37.65
C ALA A 16 28.90 27.18 38.31
N ALA A 17 27.90 28.04 38.16
CA ALA A 17 26.55 27.80 38.68
C ALA A 17 25.86 26.62 37.99
N LEU A 18 26.01 26.48 36.67
CA LEU A 18 25.48 25.33 35.93
C LEU A 18 26.19 24.03 36.31
N TYR A 19 27.51 24.09 36.55
CA TYR A 19 28.28 22.94 37.00
C TYR A 19 27.90 22.50 38.41
N THR A 20 27.66 23.43 39.35
CA THR A 20 27.18 23.09 40.70
C THR A 20 25.77 22.52 40.67
N ILE A 21 24.85 23.05 39.85
CA ILE A 21 23.52 22.46 39.67
C ILE A 21 23.60 21.05 39.10
N ALA A 22 24.46 20.82 38.10
CA ALA A 22 24.66 19.48 37.53
C ALA A 22 25.26 18.49 38.54
N LYS A 23 26.12 18.96 39.46
CA LYS A 23 26.70 18.14 40.53
C LYS A 23 25.75 17.89 41.71
N VAL A 24 24.83 18.80 41.98
CA VAL A 24 23.78 18.60 43.00
C VAL A 24 22.63 17.73 42.45
N ALA A 25 22.47 17.68 41.13
CA ALA A 25 21.49 16.81 40.45
C ALA A 25 22.02 15.39 40.14
N GLU A 26 23.15 14.97 40.74
CA GLU A 26 23.50 13.55 40.87
C GLU A 26 22.53 12.91 41.89
N VAL A 27 21.36 12.54 41.36
CA VAL A 27 20.42 11.51 41.82
C VAL A 27 20.59 11.12 43.29
N GLU A 28 19.87 11.79 44.18
CA GLU A 28 19.49 11.18 45.45
C GLU A 28 18.75 9.88 45.11
N ASP A 29 19.36 8.78 45.53
CA ASP A 29 18.87 7.42 45.43
C ASP A 29 17.49 7.35 46.11
N LEU A 30 16.41 7.30 45.33
CA LEU A 30 15.04 7.09 45.80
C LEU A 30 14.81 5.62 46.21
N ASP A 31 15.80 4.96 46.82
CA ASP A 31 15.66 3.62 47.39
C ASP A 31 15.10 3.77 48.83
N GLY A 32 13.85 4.24 48.93
CA GLY A 32 13.04 4.03 50.11
C GLY A 32 12.87 2.53 50.39
N PRO A 33 12.48 2.11 51.61
CA PRO A 33 12.31 0.69 51.92
C PRO A 33 11.37 0.05 50.90
N ARG A 34 11.90 -0.91 50.13
CA ARG A 34 11.14 -1.62 49.10
C ARG A 34 9.87 -2.18 49.72
N ARG A 35 8.73 -1.71 49.25
CA ARG A 35 7.42 -2.29 49.59
C ARG A 35 7.51 -3.79 49.31
N PRO A 36 7.06 -4.68 50.21
CA PRO A 36 6.99 -6.10 49.90
C PRO A 36 6.25 -6.26 48.57
N LEU A 37 6.79 -7.11 47.68
CA LEU A 37 6.09 -7.47 46.46
C LEU A 37 4.69 -7.94 46.86
N PRO A 38 3.61 -7.45 46.20
CA PRO A 38 2.31 -8.06 46.39
C PRO A 38 2.43 -9.56 46.17
N PRO A 39 1.70 -10.40 46.93
CA PRO A 39 1.71 -11.84 46.72
C PRO A 39 1.48 -12.10 45.25
N SER A 40 2.29 -13.02 44.68
CA SER A 40 2.22 -13.36 43.27
C SER A 40 0.74 -13.59 42.92
N PRO A 41 0.16 -12.83 41.97
CA PRO A 41 -1.22 -13.08 41.58
C PRO A 41 -1.34 -14.55 41.25
N ALA A 42 -2.39 -15.20 41.79
CA ALA A 42 -2.69 -16.57 41.44
C ALA A 42 -2.56 -16.70 39.93
N GLN A 43 -1.76 -17.69 39.48
CA GLN A 43 -1.48 -17.92 38.07
C GLN A 43 -2.81 -17.78 37.33
N PRO A 44 -2.97 -16.80 36.42
CA PRO A 44 -4.19 -16.71 35.65
C PRO A 44 -4.40 -18.11 35.05
N PRO A 45 -5.65 -18.63 35.06
CA PRO A 45 -5.92 -19.95 34.49
C PRO A 45 -5.22 -19.99 33.14
N ALA A 46 -4.47 -21.07 32.89
CA ALA A 46 -3.73 -21.22 31.65
C ALA A 46 -4.68 -20.81 30.53
N TRP A 47 -4.36 -19.69 29.86
CA TRP A 47 -5.08 -19.32 28.67
C TRP A 47 -4.84 -20.52 27.75
N SER A 48 -5.85 -21.37 27.60
CA SER A 48 -5.95 -22.14 26.38
C SER A 48 -5.98 -21.05 25.33
N ASN A 49 -4.84 -20.81 24.68
CA ASN A 49 -4.83 -20.01 23.46
C ASN A 49 -5.94 -20.65 22.64
N PRO A 50 -7.10 -19.98 22.44
CA PRO A 50 -8.11 -20.57 21.60
C PRO A 50 -7.37 -20.80 20.30
N THR A 51 -7.27 -22.06 19.88
CA THR A 51 -6.68 -22.38 18.59
C THR A 51 -7.38 -21.45 17.63
N PRO A 52 -6.68 -20.50 16.96
CA PRO A 52 -7.36 -19.54 16.11
C PRO A 52 -8.22 -20.37 15.18
N ALA A 53 -9.54 -20.20 15.26
CA ALA A 53 -10.45 -20.98 14.44
C ALA A 53 -9.95 -20.81 13.01
N THR A 54 -9.55 -21.90 12.37
CA THR A 54 -9.12 -21.85 10.98
C THR A 54 -10.27 -21.18 10.24
N PRO A 55 -10.04 -20.04 9.56
CA PRO A 55 -11.11 -19.40 8.81
C PRO A 55 -11.77 -20.46 7.93
N PRO A 56 -13.10 -20.51 7.83
CA PRO A 56 -13.76 -21.52 7.02
C PRO A 56 -13.25 -21.41 5.58
N ALA A 57 -12.42 -22.37 5.17
CA ALA A 57 -11.81 -22.40 3.85
C ALA A 57 -12.89 -22.34 2.77
N GLY A 58 -12.62 -21.59 1.69
CA GLY A 58 -13.55 -21.51 0.57
C GLY A 58 -14.81 -20.65 0.80
N ARG A 59 -14.90 -19.87 1.89
CA ARG A 59 -15.95 -18.86 2.07
C ARG A 59 -15.39 -17.44 2.01
N THR A 60 -16.18 -16.50 1.48
CA THR A 60 -15.87 -15.06 1.60
C THR A 60 -16.25 -14.58 3.01
N PRO A 61 -15.35 -13.90 3.73
CA PRO A 61 -15.65 -13.36 5.05
C PRO A 61 -16.75 -12.30 5.02
N GLU A 62 -17.75 -12.46 5.89
CA GLU A 62 -18.84 -11.50 6.05
C GLU A 62 -18.50 -10.36 7.01
N GLN A 63 -17.53 -10.58 7.91
CA GLN A 63 -17.09 -9.61 8.90
C GLN A 63 -15.60 -9.27 8.76
N PRO A 64 -15.23 -8.01 9.00
CA PRO A 64 -13.85 -7.58 8.90
C PRO A 64 -13.08 -8.05 10.13
N ILE A 65 -11.95 -8.70 9.90
CA ILE A 65 -11.03 -9.15 10.96
C ILE A 65 -9.80 -8.24 11.05
N PHE A 66 -9.60 -7.38 10.04
CA PHE A 66 -8.56 -6.36 10.04
C PHE A 66 -9.16 -4.97 10.14
N ASP A 67 -8.46 -4.12 10.87
CA ASP A 67 -8.78 -2.72 11.00
C ASP A 67 -7.55 -1.88 10.69
N ILE A 68 -7.59 -1.16 9.56
CA ILE A 68 -6.45 -0.47 8.98
C ILE A 68 -6.72 1.02 8.98
N SER A 69 -5.89 1.80 9.67
CA SER A 69 -5.90 3.25 9.61
C SER A 69 -4.78 3.74 8.70
N VAL A 70 -5.15 4.44 7.63
CA VAL A 70 -4.19 5.08 6.74
C VAL A 70 -3.80 6.41 7.36
N ARG A 71 -2.49 6.64 7.55
CA ARG A 71 -2.00 7.94 8.00
C ARG A 71 -1.80 8.83 6.78
N GLU A 72 -2.36 10.03 6.83
CA GLU A 72 -2.04 11.04 5.83
C GLU A 72 -0.57 11.45 6.00
N SER A 73 0.22 11.24 4.95
CA SER A 73 1.62 11.63 4.92
C SER A 73 1.76 12.72 3.87
N ALA A 74 2.46 13.81 4.21
CA ALA A 74 2.75 14.85 3.23
C ALA A 74 3.63 14.26 2.11
N VAL A 75 3.05 14.06 0.92
CA VAL A 75 3.81 13.64 -0.25
C VAL A 75 4.74 14.80 -0.63
N GLN A 76 6.05 14.63 -0.44
CA GLN A 76 7.03 15.72 -0.62
C GLN A 76 7.73 15.71 -1.98
N GLY A 77 7.23 14.96 -2.96
CA GLY A 77 7.86 14.89 -4.27
C GLY A 77 7.07 14.10 -5.29
N ASP A 78 7.72 13.91 -6.45
CA ASP A 78 7.21 13.02 -7.48
C ASP A 78 7.13 11.58 -6.96
N SER A 79 6.19 10.80 -7.49
CA SER A 79 5.97 9.43 -7.05
C SER A 79 5.69 8.50 -8.22
N ILE A 80 5.70 7.20 -7.95
CA ILE A 80 5.38 6.16 -8.92
C ILE A 80 4.28 5.25 -8.39
N GLY A 81 3.54 4.68 -9.32
CA GLY A 81 2.53 3.66 -9.06
C GLY A 81 2.38 2.74 -10.25
N THR A 82 1.35 1.91 -10.22
CA THR A 82 1.01 0.96 -11.27
C THR A 82 -0.42 1.24 -11.73
N ALA A 83 -0.69 1.03 -13.02
CA ALA A 83 -2.05 0.99 -13.57
C ALA A 83 -2.22 -0.25 -14.46
N PHE A 84 -3.46 -0.61 -14.74
CA PHE A 84 -3.77 -1.67 -15.70
C PHE A 84 -4.92 -1.30 -16.62
N GLN A 85 -4.84 -1.77 -17.86
CA GLN A 85 -5.76 -1.40 -18.93
C GLN A 85 -6.97 -2.32 -18.97
N VAL A 86 -8.17 -1.74 -18.93
CA VAL A 86 -9.45 -2.48 -18.92
C VAL A 86 -10.27 -2.26 -20.19
N ALA A 87 -9.99 -1.18 -20.92
CA ALA A 87 -10.56 -0.87 -22.23
C ALA A 87 -9.58 0.00 -23.04
N PRO A 88 -9.79 0.22 -24.35
CA PRO A 88 -8.95 1.13 -25.12
C PRO A 88 -8.82 2.48 -24.41
N ARG A 89 -7.57 2.91 -24.13
CA ARG A 89 -7.23 4.15 -23.42
C ARG A 89 -7.61 4.21 -21.94
N THR A 90 -8.39 3.26 -21.44
CA THR A 90 -8.96 3.30 -20.09
C THR A 90 -8.16 2.41 -19.16
N TRP A 91 -7.62 3.03 -18.11
CA TRP A 91 -6.81 2.35 -17.11
C TRP A 91 -7.39 2.56 -15.72
N VAL A 92 -7.19 1.57 -14.87
CA VAL A 92 -7.51 1.62 -13.44
C VAL A 92 -6.21 1.70 -12.64
N THR A 93 -6.21 2.51 -11.60
CA THR A 93 -5.11 2.65 -10.63
C THR A 93 -5.69 3.00 -9.25
N ALA A 94 -4.82 3.17 -8.24
CA ALA A 94 -5.23 3.65 -6.93
C ALA A 94 -5.37 5.18 -6.95
N ARG A 95 -6.31 5.73 -6.18
CA ARG A 95 -6.54 7.18 -6.13
C ARG A 95 -5.29 7.92 -5.67
N HIS A 96 -4.65 7.45 -4.60
CA HIS A 96 -3.47 8.12 -4.03
C HIS A 96 -2.26 8.16 -4.97
N VAL A 97 -2.22 7.36 -6.04
CA VAL A 97 -1.15 7.41 -7.06
C VAL A 97 -1.24 8.67 -7.91
N VAL A 98 -2.45 9.20 -8.10
CA VAL A 98 -2.74 10.31 -9.03
C VAL A 98 -3.32 11.54 -8.36
N GLU A 99 -3.78 11.44 -7.12
CA GLU A 99 -4.55 12.47 -6.42
C GLU A 99 -3.80 13.80 -6.25
N THR A 100 -2.51 13.76 -5.93
CA THR A 100 -1.73 14.97 -5.65
C THR A 100 -0.96 15.47 -6.87
N CYS A 101 -1.11 14.84 -8.03
CA CYS A 101 -0.27 15.11 -9.18
C CYS A 101 -0.81 16.27 -10.01
N ASN A 102 0.04 17.27 -10.28
CA ASN A 102 -0.27 18.29 -11.29
C ASN A 102 -0.23 17.73 -12.71
N ARG A 103 0.65 16.74 -12.96
CA ARG A 103 0.70 15.99 -14.22
C ARG A 103 0.98 14.51 -13.92
N SER A 104 0.34 13.63 -14.66
CA SER A 104 0.57 12.19 -14.58
C SER A 104 1.01 11.65 -15.93
N TYR A 105 1.89 10.66 -15.90
CA TYR A 105 2.39 9.98 -17.09
C TYR A 105 2.24 8.47 -16.91
N ILE A 106 2.04 7.75 -18.01
CA ILE A 106 1.94 6.29 -18.02
C ILE A 106 2.93 5.72 -19.03
N ARG A 107 3.65 4.66 -18.65
CA ARG A 107 4.63 3.98 -19.50
C ARG A 107 4.00 2.75 -20.14
N VAL A 108 3.58 2.87 -21.39
CA VAL A 108 2.96 1.78 -22.16
C VAL A 108 3.96 1.28 -23.19
N GLN A 109 4.29 -0.01 -23.16
CA GLN A 109 5.26 -0.65 -24.06
C GLN A 109 6.57 0.15 -24.19
N GLY A 110 7.10 0.59 -23.04
CA GLY A 110 8.36 1.34 -22.95
C GLY A 110 8.25 2.86 -23.19
N LYS A 111 7.14 3.36 -23.76
CA LYS A 111 6.95 4.79 -24.10
C LYS A 111 6.14 5.51 -23.02
N TRP A 112 6.64 6.67 -22.59
CA TRP A 112 5.90 7.56 -21.69
C TRP A 112 4.86 8.39 -22.46
N GLN A 113 3.64 8.41 -21.93
CA GLN A 113 2.52 9.20 -22.45
C GLN A 113 1.95 10.06 -21.32
N GLU A 114 1.63 11.31 -21.59
CA GLU A 114 0.92 12.16 -20.64
C GLU A 114 -0.54 11.70 -20.51
N VAL A 115 -1.01 11.54 -19.28
CA VAL A 115 -2.40 11.19 -18.98
C VAL A 115 -3.30 12.36 -19.38
N GLN A 116 -4.35 12.07 -20.13
CA GLN A 116 -5.27 13.09 -20.68
C GLN A 116 -6.37 13.49 -19.70
N SER A 117 -6.83 12.55 -18.87
CA SER A 117 -7.82 12.83 -17.83
C SER A 117 -7.73 11.84 -16.69
N VAL A 118 -8.13 12.28 -15.51
CA VAL A 118 -8.21 11.47 -14.29
C VAL A 118 -9.62 11.62 -13.72
N LYS A 119 -10.26 10.49 -13.38
CA LYS A 119 -11.48 10.44 -12.57
C LYS A 119 -11.18 9.65 -11.30
N MET A 120 -11.56 10.17 -10.14
CA MET A 120 -11.29 9.54 -8.85
C MET A 120 -12.60 9.17 -8.19
N HIS A 121 -12.63 8.04 -7.50
CA HIS A 121 -13.79 7.66 -6.70
C HIS A 121 -13.81 8.48 -5.40
N ASP A 122 -14.97 8.98 -5.00
CA ASP A 122 -15.11 9.86 -3.84
C ASP A 122 -14.70 9.22 -2.50
N ALA A 123 -15.06 7.95 -2.28
CA ALA A 123 -14.77 7.23 -1.04
C ALA A 123 -13.64 6.18 -1.19
N ALA A 124 -13.64 5.41 -2.27
CA ALA A 124 -12.68 4.33 -2.45
C ALA A 124 -11.34 4.85 -2.98
N ASP A 125 -10.23 4.19 -2.61
CA ASP A 125 -8.89 4.52 -3.10
C ASP A 125 -8.66 3.99 -4.53
N VAL A 126 -9.52 4.42 -5.46
CA VAL A 126 -9.55 3.98 -6.86
C VAL A 126 -9.66 5.19 -7.78
N ALA A 127 -8.91 5.16 -8.87
CA ALA A 127 -9.02 6.14 -9.95
C ALA A 127 -9.02 5.45 -11.32
N MET A 128 -9.68 6.11 -12.26
CA MET A 128 -9.60 5.80 -13.68
C MET A 128 -8.79 6.89 -14.37
N ILE A 129 -7.82 6.51 -15.19
CA ILE A 129 -7.06 7.43 -16.03
C ILE A 129 -7.28 7.11 -17.51
N VAL A 130 -7.22 8.16 -18.33
CA VAL A 130 -7.33 8.05 -19.79
C VAL A 130 -6.00 8.43 -20.42
N SER A 131 -5.44 7.54 -21.23
CA SER A 131 -4.24 7.81 -22.03
C SER A 131 -4.60 8.15 -23.48
N PRO A 132 -3.65 8.66 -24.28
CA PRO A 132 -3.70 8.51 -25.74
C PRO A 132 -3.92 7.04 -26.12
N LEU A 133 -4.42 6.78 -27.34
CA LEU A 133 -4.65 5.40 -27.81
C LEU A 133 -3.32 4.63 -27.73
N PRO A 134 -3.24 3.58 -26.89
CA PRO A 134 -2.02 2.80 -26.81
C PRO A 134 -1.98 1.85 -28.01
N ASP A 135 -0.91 1.91 -28.80
CA ASP A 135 -0.71 1.03 -29.96
C ASP A 135 -0.65 -0.44 -29.50
N GLY A 136 -1.70 -1.21 -29.76
CA GLY A 136 -1.70 -2.67 -29.53
C GLY A 136 -1.56 -3.12 -28.07
N ALA A 137 -1.76 -2.23 -27.08
CA ALA A 137 -1.71 -2.65 -25.68
C ALA A 137 -2.90 -3.55 -25.33
N SER A 138 -2.62 -4.67 -24.68
CA SER A 138 -3.63 -5.64 -24.27
C SER A 138 -4.45 -5.10 -23.10
N ARG A 139 -5.65 -5.67 -22.93
CA ARG A 139 -6.52 -5.41 -21.79
C ARG A 139 -6.54 -6.60 -20.85
N ILE A 140 -6.81 -6.35 -19.58
CA ILE A 140 -7.06 -7.39 -18.59
C ILE A 140 -8.52 -7.36 -18.16
N ASP A 141 -9.14 -8.54 -18.09
CA ASP A 141 -10.55 -8.65 -17.75
C ASP A 141 -10.78 -8.46 -16.25
N LEU A 142 -11.91 -7.84 -15.91
CA LEU A 142 -12.35 -7.65 -14.53
C LEU A 142 -13.29 -8.78 -14.11
N THR A 143 -13.32 -9.15 -12.83
CA THR A 143 -14.35 -10.04 -12.28
C THR A 143 -15.02 -9.44 -11.05
N ASP A 144 -16.27 -9.82 -10.83
CA ASP A 144 -17.07 -9.45 -9.66
C ASP A 144 -17.02 -10.48 -8.54
N ARG A 145 -16.30 -11.58 -8.74
CA ARG A 145 -16.16 -12.60 -7.72
C ARG A 145 -15.44 -12.02 -6.51
N LEU A 146 -15.92 -12.33 -5.32
CA LEU A 146 -15.22 -11.98 -4.09
C LEU A 146 -14.19 -13.07 -3.75
N PRO A 147 -13.05 -12.71 -3.12
CA PRO A 147 -12.08 -13.69 -2.68
C PRO A 147 -12.67 -14.60 -1.60
N VAL A 148 -12.23 -15.84 -1.59
CA VAL A 148 -12.56 -16.81 -0.53
C VAL A 148 -11.33 -17.12 0.32
N MET A 149 -11.52 -17.48 1.59
CA MET A 149 -10.41 -17.80 2.51
C MET A 149 -9.44 -18.82 1.89
N ASP A 150 -8.15 -18.53 2.05
CA ASP A 150 -7.01 -19.30 1.54
C ASP A 150 -6.89 -19.38 0.00
N GLN A 151 -7.69 -18.60 -0.74
CA GLN A 151 -7.53 -18.46 -2.18
C GLN A 151 -6.19 -17.82 -2.54
N ASP A 152 -5.54 -18.35 -3.58
CA ASP A 152 -4.36 -17.72 -4.18
C ASP A 152 -4.72 -16.41 -4.89
N GLY A 153 -3.85 -15.41 -4.73
CA GLY A 153 -3.88 -14.15 -5.45
C GLY A 153 -2.53 -13.86 -6.08
N PHE A 154 -2.55 -13.18 -7.23
CA PHE A 154 -1.33 -12.76 -7.92
C PHE A 154 -1.39 -11.27 -8.18
N HIS A 155 -0.34 -10.54 -7.80
CA HIS A 155 -0.28 -9.10 -7.95
C HIS A 155 0.83 -8.73 -8.93
N TYR A 156 0.54 -7.78 -9.82
CA TYR A 156 1.49 -7.32 -10.83
C TYR A 156 1.68 -5.82 -10.74
N GLY A 157 2.93 -5.38 -10.84
CA GLY A 157 3.22 -3.95 -10.87
C GLY A 157 4.69 -3.63 -10.85
N PHE A 158 5.01 -2.43 -10.36
CA PHE A 158 6.35 -1.89 -10.39
C PHE A 158 6.83 -1.38 -9.02
N PRO A 159 6.96 -2.24 -7.99
CA PRO A 159 7.69 -1.90 -6.77
C PRO A 159 9.03 -1.23 -7.08
N GLN A 160 9.26 -0.04 -6.56
CA GLN A 160 10.48 0.76 -6.76
C GLN A 160 10.81 1.01 -8.25
N GLY A 161 9.80 0.95 -9.13
CA GLY A 161 9.97 1.08 -10.59
C GLY A 161 10.44 -0.22 -11.27
N ILE A 162 10.60 -1.31 -10.52
CA ILE A 162 11.09 -2.60 -11.00
C ILE A 162 9.90 -3.51 -11.31
N PRO A 163 9.79 -4.04 -12.55
CA PRO A 163 8.75 -5.01 -12.89
C PRO A 163 8.76 -6.19 -11.93
N SER A 164 7.68 -6.36 -11.16
CA SER A 164 7.61 -7.41 -10.13
C SER A 164 6.25 -8.10 -10.09
N SER A 165 6.25 -9.33 -9.61
CA SER A 165 5.08 -10.18 -9.43
C SER A 165 5.07 -10.73 -8.01
N LEU A 166 3.92 -10.73 -7.36
CA LEU A 166 3.74 -11.32 -6.03
C LEU A 166 2.74 -12.47 -6.11
N TYR A 167 3.04 -13.55 -5.42
CA TYR A 167 2.11 -14.62 -5.10
C TYR A 167 1.68 -14.46 -3.64
N THR A 168 0.37 -14.38 -3.41
CA THR A 168 -0.24 -14.12 -2.12
C THR A 168 -1.37 -15.11 -1.83
N ARG A 169 -1.82 -15.17 -0.58
CA ARG A 169 -3.03 -15.89 -0.15
C ARG A 169 -3.99 -14.95 0.55
N PHE A 170 -5.28 -15.09 0.27
CA PHE A 170 -6.30 -14.28 0.91
C PHE A 170 -6.46 -14.67 2.38
N VAL A 171 -6.29 -13.70 3.27
CA VAL A 171 -6.34 -13.91 4.73
C VAL A 171 -7.53 -13.25 5.40
N GLY A 172 -8.26 -12.37 4.72
CA GLY A 172 -9.54 -11.88 5.21
C GLY A 172 -9.91 -10.47 4.80
N MET A 173 -11.03 -10.01 5.35
CA MET A 173 -11.59 -8.69 5.07
C MET A 173 -11.06 -7.61 6.03
N ALA A 174 -10.83 -6.41 5.51
CA ALA A 174 -10.46 -5.23 6.28
C ALA A 174 -11.54 -4.14 6.25
N ARG A 175 -11.65 -3.42 7.36
CA ARG A 175 -12.11 -2.02 7.38
C ARG A 175 -10.89 -1.13 7.15
N ILE A 176 -10.95 -0.27 6.14
CA ILE A 176 -9.94 0.74 5.86
C ILE A 176 -10.52 2.08 6.27
N ARG A 177 -9.90 2.73 7.26
CA ARG A 177 -10.15 4.12 7.62
C ARG A 177 -9.20 5.01 6.83
N PRO A 178 -9.70 5.80 5.87
CA PRO A 178 -8.87 6.75 5.14
C PRO A 178 -8.26 7.77 6.10
N GLY A 179 -7.10 8.32 5.75
CA GLY A 179 -6.43 9.35 6.57
C GLY A 179 -7.12 10.71 6.53
N ARG A 180 -8.03 10.93 5.57
CA ARG A 180 -8.74 12.18 5.37
C ARG A 180 -9.96 12.27 6.28
N PRO A 181 -10.09 13.36 7.08
CA PRO A 181 -11.27 13.57 7.91
C PRO A 181 -12.57 13.55 7.09
N GLY A 182 -13.61 12.90 7.63
CA GLY A 182 -14.94 12.84 7.00
C GLY A 182 -15.08 11.85 5.84
N THR A 183 -14.01 11.16 5.40
CA THR A 183 -14.14 10.10 4.38
C THR A 183 -14.72 8.81 4.99
N PRO A 184 -15.72 8.18 4.34
CA PRO A 184 -16.31 6.93 4.84
C PRO A 184 -15.29 5.79 4.96
N ILE A 185 -15.53 4.90 5.94
CA ILE A 185 -14.78 3.63 6.05
C ILE A 185 -15.08 2.77 4.83
N VAL A 186 -14.04 2.26 4.17
CA VAL A 186 -14.17 1.41 2.99
C VAL A 186 -13.74 -0.02 3.27
N ARG A 187 -14.26 -0.95 2.48
CA ARG A 187 -13.92 -2.37 2.56
C ARG A 187 -12.65 -2.65 1.76
N GLY A 188 -11.76 -3.47 2.31
CA GLY A 188 -10.60 -4.01 1.62
C GLY A 188 -10.44 -5.52 1.81
N TRP A 189 -9.61 -6.11 0.97
CA TRP A 189 -9.23 -7.53 1.01
C TRP A 189 -7.75 -7.63 1.34
N VAL A 190 -7.41 -8.39 2.37
CA VAL A 190 -6.04 -8.53 2.86
C VAL A 190 -5.47 -9.85 2.35
N TRP A 191 -4.29 -9.76 1.78
CA TRP A 191 -3.53 -10.85 1.20
C TRP A 191 -2.19 -10.97 1.92
N ALA A 192 -1.80 -12.18 2.29
CA ALA A 192 -0.49 -12.49 2.86
C ALA A 192 0.46 -12.96 1.76
N GLU A 193 1.60 -12.30 1.65
CA GLU A 193 2.64 -12.67 0.69
C GLU A 193 3.21 -14.05 0.99
N GLN A 194 3.29 -14.87 -0.06
CA GLN A 194 3.88 -16.20 -0.02
C GLN A 194 5.24 -16.21 -0.74
N ALA A 195 5.32 -15.50 -1.87
CA ALA A 195 6.54 -15.33 -2.65
C ALA A 195 6.47 -14.08 -3.51
N ARG A 196 7.63 -13.59 -3.96
CA ARG A 196 7.73 -12.52 -4.96
C ARG A 196 8.87 -12.78 -5.95
N SER A 197 8.72 -12.21 -7.14
CA SER A 197 9.70 -12.26 -8.22
C SER A 197 9.86 -10.87 -8.87
N PRO A 198 11.08 -10.30 -8.92
CA PRO A 198 12.31 -10.84 -8.35
C PRO A 198 12.25 -10.93 -6.81
N SER A 199 13.04 -11.83 -6.22
CA SER A 199 13.15 -11.93 -4.77
C SER A 199 13.77 -10.66 -4.20
N SER A 200 13.09 -9.99 -3.27
CA SER A 200 13.58 -8.79 -2.61
C SER A 200 13.00 -8.66 -1.21
N THR A 201 13.74 -8.04 -0.29
CA THR A 201 13.25 -7.68 1.06
C THR A 201 12.80 -6.22 1.14
N GLY A 202 12.90 -5.48 0.02
CA GLY A 202 12.65 -4.05 -0.05
C GLY A 202 11.17 -3.69 -0.14
N SER A 203 10.96 -2.38 -0.17
CA SER A 203 9.64 -1.78 -0.20
C SER A 203 8.80 -2.19 -1.40
N LEU A 204 7.49 -2.36 -1.17
CA LEU A 204 6.51 -2.54 -2.24
C LEU A 204 5.98 -1.20 -2.78
N GLY A 205 6.50 -0.05 -2.31
CA GLY A 205 6.15 1.26 -2.86
C GLY A 205 6.27 1.27 -4.38
N GLY A 206 5.23 1.72 -5.09
CA GLY A 206 5.12 1.63 -6.55
C GLY A 206 4.20 0.51 -7.06
N ILE A 207 3.87 -0.51 -6.25
CA ILE A 207 2.88 -1.53 -6.62
C ILE A 207 1.43 -1.02 -6.57
N SER A 208 1.20 0.07 -5.84
CA SER A 208 -0.12 0.67 -5.67
C SER A 208 -0.79 0.96 -7.02
N GLY A 209 -2.06 0.60 -7.13
CA GLY A 209 -2.87 0.65 -8.35
C GLY A 209 -2.73 -0.58 -9.26
N GLY A 210 -1.77 -1.47 -9.00
CA GLY A 210 -1.59 -2.69 -9.76
C GLY A 210 -2.71 -3.71 -9.55
N PRO A 211 -3.02 -4.54 -10.56
CA PRO A 211 -4.08 -5.53 -10.47
C PRO A 211 -3.68 -6.66 -9.52
N GLN A 212 -4.65 -7.12 -8.74
CA GLN A 212 -4.65 -8.44 -8.12
C GLN A 212 -5.61 -9.34 -8.91
N VAL A 213 -5.08 -10.42 -9.47
CA VAL A 213 -5.83 -11.41 -10.24
C VAL A 213 -5.99 -12.71 -9.46
N ASP A 214 -7.08 -13.42 -9.74
CA ASP A 214 -7.25 -14.81 -9.30
C ASP A 214 -6.55 -15.79 -10.25
N ARG A 215 -6.66 -17.10 -9.97
CA ARG A 215 -6.07 -18.17 -10.80
C ARG A 215 -6.54 -18.17 -12.25
N THR A 216 -7.65 -17.52 -12.58
CA THR A 216 -8.14 -17.42 -13.96
C THR A 216 -7.55 -16.23 -14.72
N GLY A 217 -6.78 -15.37 -14.04
CA GLY A 217 -6.20 -14.13 -14.59
C GLY A 217 -7.16 -12.94 -14.66
N ALA A 218 -8.39 -13.09 -14.17
CA ALA A 218 -9.30 -11.95 -14.04
C ALA A 218 -8.95 -11.13 -12.80
N VAL A 219 -9.01 -9.80 -12.92
CA VAL A 219 -8.75 -8.88 -11.83
C VAL A 219 -9.91 -8.91 -10.84
N GLN A 220 -9.61 -9.26 -9.59
CA GLN A 220 -10.55 -9.30 -8.48
C GLN A 220 -10.34 -8.12 -7.52
N GLY A 221 -9.14 -7.53 -7.49
CA GLY A 221 -8.81 -6.40 -6.64
C GLY A 221 -7.80 -5.43 -7.24
N ILE A 222 -7.77 -4.21 -6.71
CA ILE A 222 -6.82 -3.15 -7.03
C ILE A 222 -5.93 -2.96 -5.82
N THR A 223 -4.62 -3.08 -5.95
CA THR A 223 -3.69 -2.95 -4.81
C THR A 223 -3.67 -1.50 -4.31
N VAL A 224 -3.96 -1.27 -3.02
CA VAL A 224 -4.05 0.09 -2.45
C VAL A 224 -3.12 0.32 -1.28
N LEU A 225 -2.79 -0.73 -0.52
CA LEU A 225 -1.90 -0.63 0.63
C LEU A 225 -0.98 -1.83 0.67
N HIS A 226 0.18 -1.65 1.29
CA HIS A 226 1.08 -2.74 1.64
C HIS A 226 1.67 -2.50 3.04
N SER A 227 1.97 -3.60 3.72
CA SER A 227 2.66 -3.60 5.01
C SER A 227 3.86 -4.52 4.90
N GLU A 228 5.04 -3.92 4.73
CA GLU A 228 6.30 -4.66 4.57
C GLU A 228 6.59 -5.54 5.78
N ARG A 229 6.54 -4.95 6.98
CA ARG A 229 6.78 -5.67 8.24
C ARG A 229 5.86 -6.88 8.42
N ALA A 230 4.63 -6.80 7.93
CA ALA A 230 3.65 -7.86 8.10
C ALA A 230 3.53 -8.79 6.88
N GLY A 231 4.29 -8.56 5.80
CA GLY A 231 4.19 -9.33 4.56
C GLY A 231 2.77 -9.32 3.98
N ARG A 232 2.07 -8.19 4.04
CA ARG A 232 0.67 -8.09 3.61
C ARG A 232 0.45 -7.05 2.53
N VAL A 233 -0.47 -7.34 1.63
CA VAL A 233 -0.97 -6.43 0.61
C VAL A 233 -2.48 -6.31 0.78
N THR A 234 -3.02 -5.10 0.70
CA THR A 234 -4.47 -4.87 0.77
C THR A 234 -4.98 -4.34 -0.56
N THR A 235 -6.09 -4.89 -1.02
CA THR A 235 -6.71 -4.51 -2.28
C THR A 235 -8.13 -3.98 -2.06
N THR A 236 -8.54 -3.01 -2.87
CA THR A 236 -9.94 -2.60 -2.99
C THR A 236 -10.64 -3.47 -4.05
N PRO A 237 -11.88 -3.94 -3.80
CA PRO A 237 -12.65 -4.69 -4.79
C PRO A 237 -12.84 -3.94 -6.12
N THR A 238 -12.76 -4.64 -7.25
CA THR A 238 -12.97 -4.09 -8.61
C THR A 238 -14.35 -3.51 -8.83
N GLN A 239 -15.36 -3.90 -8.03
CA GLN A 239 -16.70 -3.33 -8.07
C GLN A 239 -16.68 -1.82 -7.80
N ARG A 240 -15.71 -1.30 -7.04
CA ARG A 240 -15.54 0.14 -6.84
C ARG A 240 -15.10 0.86 -8.12
N ALA A 241 -14.34 0.20 -8.99
CA ALA A 241 -13.98 0.79 -10.27
C ALA A 241 -15.19 0.93 -11.21
N LYS A 242 -16.25 0.11 -11.08
CA LYS A 242 -17.46 0.19 -11.93
C LYS A 242 -18.09 1.59 -11.95
N GLU A 243 -18.07 2.27 -10.80
CA GLU A 243 -18.65 3.61 -10.64
C GLU A 243 -17.91 4.66 -11.50
N LEU A 244 -16.68 4.38 -11.91
CA LEU A 244 -15.84 5.27 -12.74
C LEU A 244 -15.78 4.85 -14.21
N LEU A 245 -15.95 3.56 -14.48
CA LEU A 245 -15.69 2.96 -15.79
C LEU A 245 -16.86 3.15 -16.77
N PRO A 246 -16.60 3.20 -18.08
CA PRO A 246 -17.66 3.13 -19.09
C PRO A 246 -18.46 1.82 -18.98
N THR A 247 -19.75 1.86 -19.30
CA THR A 247 -20.67 0.71 -19.22
C THR A 247 -20.23 -0.49 -20.06
N GLN A 248 -19.40 -0.27 -21.08
CA GLN A 248 -18.92 -1.29 -22.00
C GLN A 248 -17.78 -2.16 -21.46
N VAL A 249 -17.20 -1.83 -20.29
CA VAL A 249 -16.14 -2.66 -19.69
C VAL A 249 -16.76 -3.94 -19.12
N PRO A 250 -16.46 -5.12 -19.68
CA PRO A 250 -17.10 -6.35 -19.25
C PRO A 250 -16.53 -6.84 -17.91
N TYR A 251 -17.39 -7.45 -17.11
CA TYR A 251 -17.00 -8.25 -15.95
C TYR A 251 -17.23 -9.72 -16.28
N VAL A 252 -16.15 -10.48 -16.30
CA VAL A 252 -16.14 -11.88 -16.72
C VAL A 252 -16.22 -12.82 -15.53
N THR A 253 -16.72 -14.03 -15.80
CA THR A 253 -16.65 -15.12 -14.84
C THR A 253 -15.25 -15.69 -14.73
N ALA A 254 -14.39 -15.61 -15.76
CA ALA A 254 -13.00 -16.09 -15.70
C ALA A 254 -12.15 -15.38 -16.77
N GLY A 255 -10.88 -15.11 -16.48
CA GLY A 255 -9.95 -14.39 -17.37
C GLY A 255 -9.30 -15.25 -18.46
N GLY A 256 -9.76 -16.49 -18.65
CA GLY A 256 -9.32 -17.35 -19.76
C GLY A 256 -7.90 -17.94 -19.63
N THR A 257 -7.20 -17.75 -18.50
CA THR A 257 -5.90 -18.36 -18.24
C THR A 257 -5.94 -19.27 -17.00
N THR A 258 -4.83 -19.92 -16.69
CA THR A 258 -4.63 -20.67 -15.45
C THR A 258 -3.26 -20.32 -14.88
N ILE A 259 -3.26 -19.62 -13.74
CA ILE A 259 -2.07 -19.16 -13.04
C ILE A 259 -1.84 -20.03 -11.81
N THR A 260 -0.60 -20.42 -11.61
CA THR A 260 -0.14 -21.23 -10.48
C THR A 260 0.97 -20.50 -9.71
N SER A 261 1.27 -21.00 -8.51
CA SER A 261 2.41 -20.51 -7.71
C SER A 261 3.78 -20.69 -8.39
N ARG A 262 3.86 -21.47 -9.48
CA ARG A 262 5.12 -21.71 -10.21
C ARG A 262 5.28 -20.78 -11.42
N ASP A 263 4.19 -20.42 -12.09
CA ASP A 263 4.21 -19.63 -13.33
C ASP A 263 3.78 -18.16 -13.15
N TYR A 264 3.32 -17.76 -11.95
CA TYR A 264 2.81 -16.41 -11.70
C TYR A 264 3.75 -15.30 -12.16
N ALA A 265 5.07 -15.50 -12.02
CA ALA A 265 6.07 -14.52 -12.42
C ALA A 265 6.16 -14.37 -13.95
N GLN A 266 6.06 -15.49 -14.68
CA GLN A 266 6.02 -15.50 -16.14
C GLN A 266 4.75 -14.84 -16.66
N HIS A 267 3.59 -15.16 -16.09
CA HIS A 267 2.34 -14.50 -16.44
C HIS A 267 2.41 -12.98 -16.17
N GLY A 268 2.98 -12.59 -15.02
CA GLY A 268 3.22 -11.19 -14.69
C GLY A 268 4.09 -10.47 -15.73
N ALA A 269 5.13 -11.12 -16.25
CA ALA A 269 5.96 -10.57 -17.31
C ALA A 269 5.15 -10.35 -18.60
N GLN A 270 4.37 -11.35 -19.02
CA GLN A 270 3.53 -11.28 -20.22
C GLN A 270 2.50 -10.14 -20.17
N VAL A 271 1.83 -9.93 -19.03
CA VAL A 271 0.84 -8.84 -18.91
C VAL A 271 1.50 -7.45 -18.89
N ARG A 272 2.76 -7.34 -18.42
CA ARG A 272 3.51 -6.08 -18.51
C ARG A 272 4.06 -5.82 -19.92
N GLU A 273 4.62 -6.85 -20.56
CA GLU A 273 5.17 -6.78 -21.92
C GLU A 273 4.09 -6.45 -22.96
N SER A 274 2.91 -7.05 -22.82
CA SER A 274 1.74 -6.74 -23.66
C SER A 274 1.18 -5.32 -23.44
N GLY A 275 1.67 -4.60 -22.43
CA GLY A 275 1.19 -3.27 -22.06
C GLY A 275 -0.07 -3.26 -21.21
N ALA A 276 -0.65 -4.41 -20.84
CA ALA A 276 -1.85 -4.46 -20.01
C ALA A 276 -1.61 -3.94 -18.58
N VAL A 277 -0.39 -4.03 -18.07
CA VAL A 277 0.03 -3.47 -16.78
C VAL A 277 1.20 -2.50 -16.99
N ALA A 278 1.04 -1.27 -16.54
CA ALA A 278 1.93 -0.15 -16.85
C ALA A 278 2.37 0.62 -15.61
N LEU A 279 3.57 1.21 -15.69
CA LEU A 279 4.10 2.10 -14.66
C LEU A 279 3.46 3.49 -14.81
N VAL A 280 3.04 4.07 -13.69
CA VAL A 280 2.50 5.43 -13.59
C VAL A 280 3.53 6.30 -12.89
N PHE A 281 3.74 7.50 -13.40
CA PHE A 281 4.58 8.53 -12.79
C PHE A 281 3.73 9.75 -12.46
N CYS A 282 3.77 10.16 -11.20
CA CYS A 282 3.14 11.35 -10.67
C CYS A 282 4.17 12.48 -10.61
N SER A 283 3.99 13.54 -11.40
CA SER A 283 4.73 14.78 -11.21
C SER A 283 3.93 15.72 -10.30
N LEU A 284 4.36 15.81 -9.04
CA LEU A 284 3.69 16.60 -8.00
C LEU A 284 3.60 18.07 -8.41
N LYS A 285 4.73 18.65 -8.85
CA LYS A 285 4.78 20.06 -9.28
C LYS A 285 4.45 20.25 -10.76
N GLY A 286 4.32 19.17 -11.54
CA GLY A 286 4.11 19.22 -12.99
C GLY A 286 5.31 19.71 -13.79
N LYS A 287 6.49 19.83 -13.16
CA LYS A 287 7.74 20.31 -13.77
C LYS A 287 8.63 19.16 -14.23
N THR A 288 8.35 17.94 -13.80
CA THR A 288 9.16 16.75 -14.11
C THR A 288 8.47 15.94 -15.19
N ARG A 289 9.24 15.57 -16.22
CA ARG A 289 8.85 14.56 -17.20
C ARG A 289 9.72 13.33 -17.00
N PRO A 290 9.14 12.12 -16.93
CA PRO A 290 9.94 10.91 -16.83
C PRO A 290 10.75 10.73 -18.13
N ARG A 291 12.00 10.30 -17.99
CA ARG A 291 12.89 10.00 -19.13
C ARG A 291 12.60 8.59 -19.65
N SER A 292 12.74 8.41 -20.96
CA SER A 292 12.60 7.14 -21.68
C SER A 292 13.70 6.14 -21.33
#